data_AF-A0A7J0CYF5-F1
#
_entry.id   AF-A0A7J0CYF5-F1
#
_cell.length_a   1.000
_cell.length_b   1.000
_cell.length_c   1.000
_cell.angle_alpha   90.00
_cell.angle_beta   90.00
_cell.angle_gamma   90.00
#
_symmetry.space_group_name_H-M   'P 1'
#
loop_
_entity.id
_entity.type
_entity.pdbx_description
1 polymer ?
#
loop_
_entity_poly.entity_id
_entity_poly.type
_entity_poly.pdbx_seq_one_letter_code
_entity_poly.pdbx_strand_id
1 'polypeptide(L)'
;MAGVLADGGDAAHLRLALTRAAAAARQAVAHPVEGTVLTVATAAAEAAQGDEPELRAVVRAAYEGARAALAKTPEQLAVLGRAGVVDAGGRGLVAVLGRWWRR
;
A
#
# COMPACT_ATOMS: atom_id res chain seq x y z
N MET A 1 -13.78 4.20 17.13
CA MET A 1 -12.68 3.70 16.26
C MET A 1 -11.28 3.90 16.88
N ALA A 2 -11.15 3.79 18.21
CA ALA A 2 -9.88 4.03 18.92
C ALA A 2 -9.24 2.76 19.51
N GLY A 3 -9.85 1.58 19.32
CA GLY A 3 -9.43 0.34 19.97
C GLY A 3 -8.39 -0.51 19.21
N VAL A 4 -7.98 -0.12 18.00
CA VAL A 4 -7.11 -0.97 17.15
C VAL A 4 -5.61 -0.77 17.44
N LEU A 5 -5.23 0.23 18.24
CA LEU A 5 -3.82 0.57 18.48
C LEU A 5 -3.32 0.23 19.90
N ALA A 6 -4.19 -0.31 20.77
CA ALA A 6 -3.88 -0.49 22.20
C ALA A 6 -3.26 -1.86 22.55
N ASP A 7 -3.58 -2.91 21.80
CA ASP A 7 -2.93 -4.22 21.92
C ASP A 7 -2.03 -4.39 20.70
N GLY A 8 -0.73 -4.62 20.89
CA GLY A 8 0.25 -4.71 19.81
C GLY A 8 -0.25 -5.61 18.68
N GLY A 9 -0.53 -5.01 17.52
CA GLY A 9 -1.27 -5.68 16.44
C GLY A 9 -0.53 -6.92 15.93
N ASP A 10 -1.20 -8.06 16.02
CA ASP A 10 -0.77 -9.29 15.35
C ASP A 10 -0.88 -9.16 13.82
N ALA A 11 -0.34 -10.14 13.09
CA ALA A 11 -0.38 -10.14 11.64
C ALA A 11 -1.81 -9.94 11.10
N ALA A 12 -2.81 -10.64 11.66
CA ALA A 12 -4.19 -10.57 11.20
C ALA A 12 -4.79 -9.15 11.31
N HIS A 13 -4.53 -8.45 12.41
CA HIS A 13 -4.96 -7.06 12.58
C HIS A 13 -4.34 -6.14 11.53
N LEU A 14 -3.05 -6.30 11.21
CA LEU A 14 -2.41 -5.49 10.18
C LEU A 14 -2.99 -5.77 8.79
N ARG A 15 -3.24 -7.03 8.43
CA ARG A 15 -3.87 -7.41 7.15
C ARG A 15 -5.21 -6.72 6.97
N LEU A 16 -6.05 -6.80 8.01
CA LEU A 16 -7.36 -6.18 8.03
C LEU A 16 -7.27 -4.64 7.96
N ALA A 17 -6.31 -4.04 8.67
CA ALA A 17 -6.08 -2.61 8.65
C ALA A 17 -5.67 -2.11 7.26
N LEU A 18 -4.76 -2.82 6.57
CA LEU A 18 -4.34 -2.46 5.21
C LEU A 18 -5.50 -2.55 4.21
N THR A 19 -6.29 -3.62 4.25
CA THR A 19 -7.48 -3.79 3.41
C THR A 19 -8.48 -2.67 3.62
N ARG A 20 -8.78 -2.33 4.88
CA ARG A 20 -9.70 -1.24 5.22
C ARG A 20 -9.15 0.13 4.80
N ALA A 21 -7.86 0.37 5.00
CA ALA A 21 -7.23 1.62 4.62
C ALA A 21 -7.27 1.84 3.10
N ALA A 22 -6.98 0.80 2.30
CA ALA A 22 -7.06 0.87 0.84
C ALA A 22 -8.51 1.14 0.37
N ALA A 23 -9.48 0.43 0.94
CA ALA A 23 -10.89 0.65 0.63
C ALA A 23 -11.36 2.07 1.01
N ALA A 24 -11.01 2.54 2.21
CA ALA A 24 -11.35 3.88 2.68
C ALA A 24 -10.70 4.97 1.82
N ALA A 25 -9.44 4.79 1.41
CA ALA A 25 -8.74 5.74 0.54
C ALA A 25 -9.45 5.87 -0.82
N ARG A 26 -9.90 4.75 -1.42
CA ARG A 26 -10.69 4.80 -2.65
C ARG A 26 -12.04 5.47 -2.46
N GLN A 27 -12.74 5.19 -1.36
CA GLN A 27 -14.05 5.78 -1.06
C GLN A 27 -13.98 7.29 -0.76
N ALA A 28 -12.85 7.77 -0.23
CA ALA A 28 -12.65 9.19 0.06
C ALA A 28 -12.47 10.07 -1.19
N VAL A 29 -12.26 9.47 -2.37
CA VAL A 29 -12.01 10.19 -3.62
C VAL A 29 -13.21 10.05 -4.54
N ALA A 30 -13.79 11.18 -4.95
CA ALA A 30 -14.99 11.21 -5.78
C ALA A 30 -14.82 10.51 -7.14
N HIS A 31 -13.62 10.61 -7.74
CA HIS A 31 -13.28 9.96 -8.99
C HIS A 31 -11.92 9.25 -8.85
N PRO A 32 -11.90 8.00 -8.37
CA PRO A 32 -10.66 7.23 -8.23
C PRO A 32 -9.96 7.05 -9.58
N VAL A 33 -8.64 7.20 -9.60
CA VAL A 33 -7.81 7.08 -10.81
C VAL A 33 -6.75 6.01 -10.60
N GLU A 34 -6.66 5.06 -11.53
CA GLU A 34 -5.60 4.07 -11.56
C GLU A 34 -4.26 4.69 -12.00
N GLY A 35 -3.15 4.12 -11.53
CA GLY A 35 -1.83 4.74 -11.66
C GLY A 35 -1.54 5.82 -10.62
N THR A 36 -2.29 5.86 -9.51
CA THR A 36 -2.06 6.77 -8.37
C THR A 36 -1.74 5.99 -7.09
N VAL A 37 -1.58 6.70 -5.97
CA VAL A 37 -1.47 6.12 -4.63
C VAL A 37 -2.58 5.12 -4.31
N LEU A 38 -3.77 5.25 -4.91
CA LEU A 38 -4.88 4.31 -4.72
C LEU A 38 -4.55 2.91 -5.26
N THR A 39 -3.93 2.83 -6.44
CA THR A 39 -3.44 1.58 -7.03
C THR A 39 -2.38 0.94 -6.16
N VAL A 40 -1.43 1.75 -5.68
CA VAL A 40 -0.32 1.31 -4.84
C VAL A 40 -0.82 0.79 -3.49
N ALA A 41 -1.75 1.51 -2.83
CA ALA A 41 -2.34 1.10 -1.56
C ALA A 41 -3.13 -0.20 -1.68
N THR A 42 -3.85 -0.38 -2.80
CA THR A 42 -4.61 -1.60 -3.08
C THR A 42 -3.68 -2.80 -3.24
N ALA A 43 -2.65 -2.67 -4.08
CA ALA A 43 -1.69 -3.75 -4.27
C ALA A 43 -0.91 -4.09 -2.99
N ALA A 44 -0.63 -3.10 -2.14
CA ALA A 44 -0.04 -3.33 -0.83
C ALA A 44 -0.95 -4.18 0.05
N ALA A 45 -2.24 -3.82 0.12
CA ALA A 45 -3.22 -4.56 0.92
C ALA A 45 -3.44 -5.98 0.42
N GLU A 46 -3.52 -6.19 -0.90
CA GLU A 46 -3.67 -7.50 -1.53
C GLU A 46 -2.45 -8.40 -1.29
N ALA A 47 -1.23 -7.88 -1.51
CA ALA A 47 -0.01 -8.63 -1.25
C ALA A 47 0.13 -9.02 0.22
N ALA A 48 -0.40 -8.19 1.11
CA ALA A 48 -0.44 -8.45 2.54
C ALA A 48 -1.48 -9.50 2.95
N GLN A 49 -2.16 -10.25 2.07
CA GLN A 49 -3.17 -11.25 2.47
C GLN A 49 -2.67 -12.71 2.53
N GLY A 50 -1.36 -12.99 2.42
CA GLY A 50 -0.83 -14.37 2.58
C GLY A 50 -1.07 -15.00 3.98
N ASP A 51 -0.54 -16.18 4.26
CA ASP A 51 -0.84 -16.90 5.52
C ASP A 51 0.23 -16.75 6.62
N GLU A 52 1.30 -16.00 6.36
CA GLU A 52 2.42 -15.85 7.29
C GLU A 52 2.00 -15.28 8.67
N PRO A 53 2.34 -15.92 9.80
CA PRO A 53 1.91 -15.47 11.12
C PRO A 53 2.70 -14.26 11.62
N GLU A 54 3.88 -13.96 11.05
CA GLU A 54 4.73 -12.87 11.51
C GLU A 54 4.31 -11.51 10.94
N LEU A 55 4.16 -10.53 11.82
CA LEU A 55 3.89 -9.13 11.45
C LEU A 55 4.91 -8.58 10.43
N ARG A 56 6.20 -8.94 10.58
CA ARG A 56 7.26 -8.52 9.66
C ARG A 56 7.06 -9.09 8.25
N ALA A 57 6.55 -10.31 8.12
CA ALA A 57 6.26 -10.92 6.83
C ALA A 57 5.10 -10.18 6.15
N VAL A 58 4.06 -9.80 6.89
CA VAL A 58 2.94 -8.98 6.39
C VAL A 58 3.43 -7.63 5.86
N VAL A 59 4.24 -6.90 6.64
CA VAL A 59 4.79 -5.60 6.23
C VAL A 59 5.67 -5.74 4.99
N ARG A 60 6.50 -6.79 4.94
CA ARG A 60 7.36 -7.06 3.78
C ARG A 60 6.55 -7.34 2.52
N ALA A 61 5.52 -8.18 2.62
CA ALA A 61 4.65 -8.48 1.50
C ALA A 61 3.92 -7.22 0.99
N ALA A 62 3.39 -6.41 1.91
CA ALA A 62 2.76 -5.13 1.58
C ALA A 62 3.72 -4.18 0.86
N TYR A 63 4.97 -4.07 1.34
CA TYR A 63 6.02 -3.27 0.72
C TYR A 63 6.34 -3.72 -0.70
N GLU A 64 6.51 -5.03 -0.93
CA GLU A 64 6.80 -5.54 -2.27
C GLU A 64 5.63 -5.36 -3.23
N GLY A 65 4.39 -5.60 -2.78
CA GLY A 65 3.18 -5.31 -3.57
C GLY A 65 3.07 -3.83 -3.95
N ALA A 66 3.28 -2.95 -2.98
CA ALA A 66 3.30 -1.49 -3.21
C ALA A 66 4.37 -1.09 -4.22
N ARG A 67 5.59 -1.65 -4.11
CA ARG A 67 6.70 -1.35 -5.02
C ARG A 67 6.43 -1.80 -6.45
N ALA A 68 5.91 -3.02 -6.60
CA ALA A 68 5.57 -3.56 -7.91
C ALA A 68 4.48 -2.72 -8.59
N ALA A 69 3.45 -2.30 -7.85
CA ALA A 69 2.40 -1.43 -8.37
C ALA A 69 2.92 -0.03 -8.70
N LEU A 70 3.77 0.54 -7.85
CA LEU A 70 4.38 1.86 -8.09
C LEU A 70 5.16 1.90 -9.41
N ALA A 71 5.89 0.82 -9.73
CA ALA A 71 6.63 0.73 -10.98
C ALA A 71 5.72 0.75 -12.22
N LYS A 72 4.47 0.29 -12.09
CA LYS A 72 3.48 0.22 -13.17
C LYS A 72 2.62 1.48 -13.31
N THR A 73 2.68 2.42 -12.37
CA THR A 73 1.88 3.67 -12.46
C THR A 73 2.10 4.47 -13.75
N PRO A 74 3.31 4.54 -14.35
CA PRO A 74 3.50 5.26 -15.61
C PRO A 74 2.77 4.60 -16.79
N GLU A 75 2.59 3.28 -16.76
CA GLU A 75 1.85 2.51 -17.77
C GLU A 75 0.33 2.70 -17.63
N GLN A 76 -0.14 2.97 -16.40
CA GLN A 76 -1.56 3.10 -16.06
C GLN A 76 -2.08 4.52 -16.23
N LEU A 77 -1.21 5.53 -16.06
CA LEU A 77 -1.59 6.94 -16.11
C LEU A 77 -0.70 7.71 -17.08
N ALA A 78 -1.28 8.11 -18.21
CA ALA A 78 -0.54 8.68 -19.34
C ALA A 78 0.28 9.94 -18.99
N VAL A 79 -0.15 10.76 -18.02
CA VAL A 79 0.65 11.93 -17.59
C VAL A 79 1.95 11.53 -16.90
N LEU A 80 1.92 10.44 -16.12
CA LEU A 80 3.12 9.87 -15.49
C LEU A 80 4.03 9.24 -16.56
N GLY A 81 3.43 8.46 -17.47
CA GLY A 81 4.14 7.85 -18.59
C GLY A 81 4.88 8.87 -19.47
N ARG A 82 4.21 9.97 -19.86
CA ARG A 82 4.84 11.03 -20.66
C ARG A 82 5.96 11.76 -19.92
N ALA A 83 5.86 11.90 -18.61
CA ALA A 83 6.88 12.54 -17.78
C ALA A 83 8.02 11.59 -17.40
N GLY A 84 7.89 10.28 -17.62
CA GLY A 84 8.89 9.28 -17.21
C GLY A 84 9.03 9.15 -15.69
N VAL A 85 7.98 9.49 -14.93
CA VAL A 85 7.99 9.47 -13.45
C VAL A 85 6.90 8.54 -12.92
N VAL A 86 7.07 8.09 -11.69
CA VAL A 86 6.05 7.33 -10.95
C VAL A 86 5.17 8.27 -10.11
N ASP A 87 4.06 7.75 -9.59
CA ASP A 87 3.19 8.52 -8.69
C ASP A 87 3.93 8.92 -7.40
N ALA A 88 3.87 10.21 -7.04
CA ALA A 88 4.56 10.73 -5.87
C ALA A 88 3.93 10.24 -4.55
N GLY A 89 2.60 10.11 -4.49
CA GLY A 89 1.90 9.60 -3.32
C GLY A 89 2.21 8.14 -3.05
N GLY A 90 2.18 7.31 -4.10
CA GLY A 90 2.58 5.91 -4.08
C GLY A 90 4.04 5.74 -3.68
N ARG A 91 4.94 6.60 -4.16
CA ARG A 91 6.34 6.63 -3.72
C ARG A 91 6.48 6.92 -2.23
N GLY A 92 5.69 7.85 -1.70
CA GLY A 92 5.61 8.13 -0.27
C GLY A 92 5.17 6.91 0.54
N LEU A 93 4.11 6.23 0.11
CA LEU A 93 3.61 5.01 0.75
C LEU A 93 4.67 3.89 0.78
N VAL A 94 5.34 3.64 -0.35
CA VAL A 94 6.46 2.68 -0.42
C VAL A 94 7.57 3.03 0.56
N ALA A 95 7.92 4.31 0.69
CA ALA A 95 8.96 4.76 1.62
C ALA A 95 8.58 4.51 3.09
N VAL A 96 7.30 4.70 3.44
CA VAL A 96 6.79 4.40 4.79
C VAL A 96 6.86 2.91 5.08
N LEU A 97 6.36 2.07 4.17
CA LEU A 97 6.35 0.61 4.34
C LEU A 97 7.78 0.04 4.43
N GLY A 98 8.70 0.53 3.59
CA GLY A 98 10.08 0.04 3.51
C GLY A 98 11.04 0.59 4.58
N ARG A 99 10.59 1.50 5.47
CA ARG A 99 11.48 2.18 6.42
C ARG A 99 12.17 1.23 7.41
N TRP A 100 11.58 0.08 7.66
CA TRP A 100 11.99 -0.86 8.71
C TRP A 100 13.06 -1.88 8.28
N TRP A 101 13.49 -1.86 7.02
CA TRP A 101 14.41 -2.86 6.46
C TRP A 101 15.89 -2.40 6.38
N ARG A 102 16.19 -1.15 6.72
CA ARG A 102 17.52 -0.55 6.60
C ARG A 102 18.32 -0.49 7.91
N ARG A 103 18.00 -1.33 8.90
CA ARG A 103 18.76 -1.47 10.15
C ARG A 103 18.82 -2.92 10.59
#